data_AF-A0A932L211-F1
#
_entry.id   AF-A0A932L211-F1
#
_cell.length_a   1.000
_cell.length_b   1.000
_cell.length_c   1.000
_cell.angle_alpha   90.00
_cell.angle_beta   90.00
_cell.angle_gamma   90.00
#
_symmetry.space_group_name_H-M   'P 1'
#
loop_
_entity.id
_entity.type
_entity.pdbx_description
1 polymer ?
#
loop_
_entity_poly.entity_id
_entity_poly.type
_entity_poly.pdbx_seq_one_letter_code
_entity_poly.pdbx_strand_id
1 'polypeptide(L)'
;MSEKGPVTQPWVHALPFMQQTVLLTAIRGPDGIAKYHPSKYLLRWFRRCVLLSAMDGEALVTPYDNNGGSFTGPSIDEPADGDWWGAMQELVGQYLRSLDELPHHFQLHFMHAAEIVGYKHPDPIIRGWWNKTYQRLVYDMHLWPEEVGQLDARLGDNRDGWLERADAATTA
;
A
#
# COMPACT_ATOMS: atom_id res chain seq x y z
N MET A 1 23.53 15.76 15.66
CA MET A 1 22.46 15.45 14.69
C MET A 1 22.53 13.95 14.47
N SER A 2 21.43 13.22 14.68
CA SER A 2 21.36 11.82 14.25
C SER A 2 21.66 11.75 12.76
N GLU A 3 22.45 10.78 12.34
CA GLU A 3 22.65 10.48 10.92
C GLU A 3 21.28 10.21 10.29
N LYS A 4 20.98 10.86 9.16
CA LYS A 4 19.69 10.70 8.47
C LYS A 4 19.76 9.41 7.64
N GLY A 5 18.94 8.44 8.02
CA GLY A 5 18.78 7.17 7.29
C GLY A 5 17.77 7.28 6.13
N PRO A 6 17.48 6.14 5.46
CA PRO A 6 16.43 6.09 4.44
C PRO A 6 15.06 6.45 5.03
N VAL A 7 14.19 7.03 4.19
CA VAL A 7 12.82 7.40 4.59
C VAL A 7 11.89 6.20 4.70
N THR A 8 12.24 5.05 4.13
CA THR A 8 11.46 3.82 4.27
C THR A 8 11.64 3.21 5.66
N GLN A 9 10.58 2.58 6.17
CA GLN A 9 10.63 1.91 7.45
C GLN A 9 11.56 0.68 7.41
N PRO A 10 12.19 0.29 8.53
CA PRO A 10 13.16 -0.81 8.56
C PRO A 10 12.64 -2.14 8.01
N TRP A 11 11.35 -2.46 8.21
CA TRP A 11 10.76 -3.71 7.73
C TRP A 11 10.78 -3.84 6.20
N VAL A 12 10.74 -2.72 5.49
CA VAL A 12 10.81 -2.68 4.02
C VAL A 12 12.17 -3.19 3.53
N HIS A 13 13.24 -2.93 4.29
CA HIS A 13 14.61 -3.31 3.90
C HIS A 13 14.85 -4.82 3.97
N ALA A 14 13.98 -5.56 4.67
CA ALA A 14 14.04 -7.01 4.75
C ALA A 14 13.32 -7.72 3.58
N LEU A 15 12.63 -6.97 2.71
CA LEU A 15 11.93 -7.52 1.54
C LEU A 15 12.89 -7.72 0.35
N PRO A 16 12.55 -8.60 -0.61
CA PRO A 16 13.20 -8.61 -1.91
C PRO A 16 13.13 -7.23 -2.59
N PHE A 17 14.16 -6.85 -3.34
CA PHE A 17 14.23 -5.57 -4.06
C PHE A 17 13.07 -5.35 -5.03
N MET A 18 12.54 -6.40 -5.65
CA MET A 18 11.34 -6.28 -6.47
C MET A 18 10.10 -5.86 -5.66
N GLN A 19 9.87 -6.45 -4.48
CA GLN A 19 8.79 -6.01 -3.58
C GLN A 19 9.03 -4.58 -3.07
N GLN A 20 10.26 -4.23 -2.71
CA GLN A 20 10.62 -2.85 -2.33
C GLN A 20 10.28 -1.87 -3.46
N THR A 21 10.60 -2.23 -4.70
CA THR A 21 10.33 -1.39 -5.88
C THR A 21 8.83 -1.20 -6.07
N VAL A 22 8.00 -2.25 -5.96
CA VAL A 22 6.53 -2.13 -6.03
C VAL A 22 5.98 -1.20 -4.95
N LEU A 23 6.46 -1.32 -3.71
CA LEU A 23 6.05 -0.41 -2.65
C LEU A 23 6.42 1.04 -2.97
N LEU A 24 7.64 1.27 -3.47
CA LEU A 24 8.13 2.61 -3.79
C LEU A 24 7.40 3.25 -4.99
N THR A 25 7.08 2.48 -6.03
CA THR A 25 6.35 2.99 -7.19
C THR A 25 4.91 3.33 -6.86
N ALA A 26 4.28 2.61 -5.91
CA ALA A 26 2.91 2.86 -5.46
C ALA A 26 2.76 4.09 -4.53
N ILE A 27 3.86 4.70 -4.04
CA ILE A 27 3.81 5.89 -3.16
C ILE A 27 3.12 7.08 -3.84
N ARG A 28 3.31 7.21 -5.16
CA ARG A 28 2.75 8.32 -5.95
C ARG A 28 1.27 8.07 -6.20
N GLY A 29 0.47 9.13 -6.01
CA GLY A 29 -0.94 9.08 -6.36
C GLY A 29 -1.18 9.37 -7.84
N PRO A 30 -2.38 9.07 -8.35
CA PRO A 30 -2.75 9.34 -9.73
C PRO A 30 -2.91 10.85 -9.95
N ASP A 31 -2.33 11.35 -11.04
CA ASP A 31 -2.51 12.72 -11.48
C ASP A 31 -3.92 12.95 -12.05
N GLY A 32 -4.38 14.20 -12.07
CA GLY A 32 -5.70 14.58 -12.60
C GLY A 32 -6.89 14.31 -11.68
N ILE A 33 -6.68 13.63 -10.55
CA ILE A 33 -7.75 13.29 -9.60
C ILE A 33 -8.00 14.42 -8.58
N ALA A 34 -9.27 14.60 -8.19
CA ALA A 34 -9.71 15.60 -7.22
C ALA A 34 -8.90 15.59 -5.92
N LYS A 35 -8.72 16.76 -5.29
CA LYS A 35 -7.87 16.93 -4.09
C LYS A 35 -8.26 16.02 -2.92
N TYR A 36 -9.55 15.74 -2.77
CA TYR A 36 -10.12 14.96 -1.65
C TYR A 36 -10.77 13.65 -2.13
N HIS A 37 -10.27 13.10 -3.23
CA HIS A 37 -10.72 11.79 -3.71
C HIS A 37 -10.31 10.66 -2.72
N PRO A 38 -11.14 9.61 -2.52
CA PRO A 38 -10.85 8.49 -1.60
C PRO A 38 -9.46 7.87 -1.76
N SER A 39 -8.96 7.77 -2.99
CA SER A 39 -7.62 7.24 -3.29
C SER A 39 -6.50 7.99 -2.57
N LYS A 40 -6.63 9.31 -2.37
CA LYS A 40 -5.61 10.13 -1.68
C LYS A 40 -5.58 9.84 -0.19
N TYR A 41 -6.73 9.57 0.42
CA TYR A 41 -6.80 9.17 1.83
C TYR A 41 -6.24 7.76 2.02
N LEU A 42 -6.55 6.81 1.12
CA LEU A 42 -5.93 5.48 1.17
C LEU A 42 -4.41 5.54 0.95
N LEU A 43 -3.92 6.39 0.05
CA LEU A 43 -2.49 6.59 -0.16
C LEU A 43 -1.77 7.20 1.04
N ARG A 44 -2.41 8.07 1.81
CA ARG A 44 -1.84 8.57 3.07
C ARG A 44 -1.60 7.42 4.04
N TRP A 45 -2.59 6.54 4.19
CA TRP A 45 -2.45 5.37 5.04
C TRP A 45 -1.37 4.42 4.53
N PHE A 46 -1.35 4.14 3.22
CA PHE A 46 -0.31 3.33 2.60
C PHE A 46 1.10 3.88 2.88
N ARG A 47 1.30 5.18 2.68
CA ARG A 47 2.57 5.85 2.95
C ARG A 47 2.97 5.75 4.42
N ARG A 48 2.02 5.88 5.35
CA ARG A 48 2.27 5.69 6.79
C ARG A 48 2.74 4.28 7.14
N CYS A 49 2.36 3.26 6.37
CA CYS A 49 2.83 1.89 6.58
C CYS A 49 4.23 1.62 5.98
N VAL A 50 4.68 2.41 5.01
CA VAL A 50 5.93 2.16 4.25
C VAL A 50 7.03 3.17 4.61
N LEU A 51 6.66 4.40 4.95
CA LEU A 51 7.55 5.54 5.14
C LEU A 51 7.55 6.00 6.60
N LEU A 52 8.66 6.61 6.99
CA LEU A 52 8.76 7.49 8.16
C LEU A 52 8.17 8.85 7.79
N SER A 53 7.47 9.48 8.73
CA SER A 53 7.04 10.87 8.57
C SER A 53 8.26 11.78 8.47
N ALA A 54 8.32 12.61 7.43
CA ALA A 54 9.40 13.57 7.26
C ALA A 54 9.39 14.69 8.32
N MET A 55 8.22 14.97 8.92
CA MET A 55 8.06 15.98 9.97
C MET A 55 8.42 15.44 11.34
N ASP A 56 8.11 14.17 11.58
CA ASP A 56 8.15 13.57 12.92
C ASP A 56 9.36 12.63 13.09
N GLY A 57 9.95 12.15 11.99
CA GLY A 57 11.09 11.23 12.00
C GLY A 57 10.73 9.80 12.41
N GLU A 58 9.44 9.48 12.51
CA GLU A 58 8.93 8.20 13.01
C GLU A 58 7.82 7.62 12.13
N ALA A 59 7.51 6.34 12.34
CA ALA A 59 6.38 5.67 11.70
C ALA A 59 5.07 6.06 12.40
N LEU A 60 4.07 6.51 11.64
CA LEU A 60 2.73 6.81 12.16
C LEU A 60 1.87 5.55 12.03
N VAL A 61 1.51 4.93 13.15
CA VAL A 61 0.92 3.58 13.17
C VAL A 61 -0.61 3.56 13.21
N THR A 62 -1.25 4.73 13.14
CA THR A 62 -2.72 4.84 13.02
C THR A 62 -3.09 5.74 11.84
N PRO A 63 -4.27 5.54 11.22
CA PRO A 63 -4.69 6.32 10.05
C PRO A 63 -5.26 7.70 10.40
N TYR A 64 -5.51 7.99 11.67
CA TYR A 64 -6.14 9.23 12.13
C TYR A 64 -5.19 10.18 12.88
N ASP A 65 -3.95 9.77 13.17
CA ASP A 65 -2.97 10.65 13.82
C ASP A 65 -2.83 11.96 13.01
N ASN A 66 -2.85 13.11 13.68
CA ASN A 66 -2.82 14.43 13.03
C ASN A 66 -1.42 14.84 12.52
N ASN A 67 -0.38 14.06 12.83
CA ASN A 67 0.99 14.26 12.37
C ASN A 67 1.17 13.95 10.86
N GLY A 68 2.38 14.14 10.32
CA GLY A 68 2.73 13.74 8.95
C GLY A 68 2.27 14.67 7.81
N GLY A 69 1.66 15.82 8.12
CA GLY A 69 1.35 16.86 7.14
C GLY A 69 0.38 16.42 6.04
N SER A 70 0.48 16.96 4.83
CA SER A 70 -0.44 16.60 3.73
C SER A 70 -0.13 15.27 3.05
N PHE A 71 1.09 14.76 3.21
CA PHE A 71 1.63 13.62 2.47
C PHE A 71 1.40 12.29 3.21
N THR A 72 1.72 12.26 4.50
CA THR A 72 1.46 11.17 5.46
C THR A 72 0.50 11.65 6.54
N GLY A 73 -0.44 12.53 6.19
CA GLY A 73 -1.48 13.03 7.10
C GLY A 73 -2.58 12.03 7.40
N PRO A 74 -3.59 12.42 8.18
CA PRO A 74 -4.71 11.56 8.49
C PRO A 74 -5.51 11.21 7.23
N SER A 75 -5.97 9.96 7.20
CA SER A 75 -6.88 9.40 6.21
C SER A 75 -8.34 9.56 6.61
N ILE A 76 -8.60 9.61 7.92
CA ILE A 76 -9.91 9.75 8.56
C ILE A 76 -9.78 10.60 9.82
N ASP A 77 -10.90 11.08 10.35
CA ASP A 77 -10.95 11.69 11.67
C ASP A 77 -10.74 10.65 12.77
N GLU A 78 -10.27 11.09 13.94
CA GLU A 78 -10.06 10.22 15.10
C GLU A 78 -11.38 9.67 15.64
N PRO A 79 -11.58 8.34 15.64
CA PRO A 79 -12.78 7.72 16.20
C PRO A 79 -12.74 7.81 17.73
N ALA A 80 -13.91 8.02 18.36
CA ALA A 80 -14.02 8.23 19.81
C ALA A 80 -13.52 7.06 20.67
N ASP A 81 -13.60 5.83 20.15
CA ASP A 81 -13.15 4.59 20.79
C ASP A 81 -11.76 4.14 20.31
N GLY A 82 -11.12 4.89 19.40
CA GLY A 82 -9.86 4.53 18.77
C GLY A 82 -9.96 3.40 17.72
N ASP A 83 -11.14 2.83 17.48
CA ASP A 83 -11.32 1.78 16.47
C ASP A 83 -11.50 2.38 15.08
N TRP A 84 -10.38 2.49 14.37
CA TRP A 84 -10.32 3.03 13.02
C TRP A 84 -10.68 2.02 11.93
N TRP A 85 -10.77 0.72 12.26
CA TRP A 85 -10.85 -0.35 11.28
C TRP A 85 -12.07 -0.19 10.38
N GLY A 86 -13.25 -0.01 11.00
CA GLY A 86 -14.52 0.12 10.30
C GLY A 86 -14.57 1.37 9.41
N ALA A 87 -14.14 2.52 9.93
CA ALA A 87 -14.10 3.78 9.19
C ALA A 87 -13.18 3.68 7.95
N MET A 88 -12.00 3.07 8.09
CA MET A 88 -11.11 2.84 6.96
C MET A 88 -11.67 1.81 5.96
N GLN A 89 -12.44 0.81 6.41
CA GLN A 89 -13.13 -0.12 5.50
C GLN A 89 -14.25 0.57 4.69
N GLU A 90 -14.95 1.55 5.27
CA GLU A 90 -15.90 2.39 4.53
C GLU A 90 -15.18 3.25 3.48
N LEU A 91 -14.02 3.82 3.82
CA LEU A 91 -13.19 4.56 2.86
C LEU A 91 -12.76 3.69 1.67
N VAL A 92 -12.43 2.41 1.89
CA VAL A 92 -12.19 1.45 0.80
C VAL A 92 -13.46 1.23 -0.04
N GLY A 93 -14.65 1.20 0.59
CA GLY A 93 -15.93 1.15 -0.13
C GLY A 93 -16.14 2.37 -1.03
N GLN A 94 -15.81 3.56 -0.56
CA GLN A 94 -15.86 4.78 -1.36
C GLN A 94 -14.86 4.74 -2.53
N TYR A 95 -13.64 4.25 -2.27
CA TYR A 95 -12.62 4.08 -3.30
C TYR A 95 -13.09 3.15 -4.43
N LEU A 96 -13.63 1.97 -4.09
CA LEU A 96 -14.11 1.01 -5.10
C LEU A 96 -15.26 1.56 -5.94
N ARG A 97 -16.17 2.33 -5.33
CA ARG A 97 -17.26 3.00 -6.06
C ARG A 97 -16.79 4.08 -7.04
N SER A 98 -15.55 4.56 -6.90
CA SER A 98 -14.91 5.56 -7.76
C SER A 98 -13.75 4.98 -8.57
N LEU A 99 -13.61 3.66 -8.66
CA LEU A 99 -12.43 3.04 -9.26
C LEU A 99 -12.26 3.38 -10.75
N ASP A 100 -13.37 3.49 -11.48
CA ASP A 100 -13.39 3.85 -12.91
C ASP A 100 -12.85 5.27 -13.18
N GLU A 101 -12.75 6.12 -12.16
CA GLU A 101 -12.14 7.45 -12.28
C GLU A 101 -10.60 7.38 -12.36
N LEU A 102 -9.99 6.23 -12.01
CA LEU A 102 -8.56 6.10 -11.80
C LEU A 102 -7.83 5.48 -13.00
N PRO A 103 -6.58 5.90 -13.28
CA PRO A 103 -5.74 5.22 -14.24
C PRO A 103 -5.53 3.75 -13.86
N HIS A 104 -5.80 2.83 -14.79
CA HIS A 104 -5.69 1.40 -14.55
C HIS A 104 -4.31 0.98 -14.01
N HIS A 105 -3.24 1.56 -14.54
CA HIS A 105 -1.88 1.27 -14.09
C HIS A 105 -1.63 1.68 -12.62
N PHE A 106 -2.24 2.77 -12.16
CA PHE A 106 -2.20 3.16 -10.75
C PHE A 106 -2.92 2.12 -9.89
N GLN A 107 -4.12 1.70 -10.30
CA GLN A 107 -4.89 0.68 -9.58
C GLN A 107 -4.10 -0.63 -9.43
N LEU A 108 -3.46 -1.11 -10.50
CA LEU A 108 -2.62 -2.32 -10.45
C LEU A 108 -1.47 -2.18 -9.46
N HIS A 109 -0.70 -1.08 -9.52
CA HIS A 109 0.39 -0.85 -8.58
C HIS A 109 -0.10 -0.75 -7.13
N PHE A 110 -1.21 -0.05 -6.90
CA PHE A 110 -1.78 0.10 -5.57
C PHE A 110 -2.28 -1.24 -5.01
N MET A 111 -2.92 -2.08 -5.84
CA MET A 111 -3.35 -3.42 -5.46
C MET A 111 -2.16 -4.33 -5.09
N HIS A 112 -1.09 -4.35 -5.88
CA HIS A 112 0.13 -5.10 -5.55
C HIS A 112 0.87 -4.55 -4.32
N ALA A 113 0.80 -3.25 -4.08
CA ALA A 113 1.36 -2.68 -2.85
C ALA A 113 0.53 -3.08 -1.62
N ALA A 114 -0.81 -3.07 -1.73
CA ALA A 114 -1.72 -3.57 -0.70
C ALA A 114 -1.47 -5.05 -0.37
N GLU A 115 -1.21 -5.87 -1.39
CA GLU A 115 -0.81 -7.27 -1.27
C GLU A 115 0.45 -7.45 -0.41
N ILE A 116 1.52 -6.72 -0.74
CA ILE A 116 2.79 -6.78 -0.02
C ILE A 116 2.62 -6.35 1.44
N VAL A 117 1.96 -5.21 1.69
CA VAL A 117 1.71 -4.76 3.07
C VAL A 117 0.82 -5.76 3.81
N GLY A 118 -0.20 -6.29 3.15
CA GLY A 118 -1.13 -7.28 3.69
C GLY A 118 -0.50 -8.64 4.02
N TYR A 119 0.64 -8.98 3.42
CA TYR A 119 1.38 -10.20 3.76
C TYR A 119 2.59 -9.96 4.66
N LYS A 120 3.28 -8.83 4.53
CA LYS A 120 4.63 -8.65 5.06
C LYS A 120 4.76 -7.62 6.16
N HIS A 121 3.77 -6.75 6.39
CA HIS A 121 3.88 -5.74 7.43
C HIS A 121 4.05 -6.39 8.82
N PRO A 122 4.95 -5.89 9.68
CA PRO A 122 5.25 -6.52 10.97
C PRO A 122 4.08 -6.43 11.96
N ASP A 123 3.38 -5.30 11.98
CA ASP A 123 2.18 -5.10 12.81
C ASP A 123 1.02 -5.96 12.28
N PRO A 124 0.45 -6.88 13.09
CA PRO A 124 -0.60 -7.80 12.66
C PRO A 124 -1.95 -7.12 12.39
N ILE A 125 -2.24 -5.99 13.03
CA ILE A 125 -3.48 -5.23 12.81
C ILE A 125 -3.39 -4.55 11.45
N ILE A 126 -2.29 -3.86 11.18
CA ILE A 126 -2.04 -3.20 9.89
C ILE A 126 -2.01 -4.25 8.77
N ARG A 127 -1.28 -5.36 8.98
CA ARG A 127 -1.20 -6.47 8.04
C ARG A 127 -2.58 -7.05 7.74
N GLY A 128 -3.38 -7.34 8.77
CA GLY A 128 -4.73 -7.87 8.62
C GLY A 128 -5.65 -6.91 7.84
N TRP A 129 -5.56 -5.61 8.12
CA TRP A 129 -6.38 -4.62 7.43
C TRP A 129 -6.03 -4.53 5.95
N TRP A 130 -4.73 -4.45 5.63
CA TRP A 130 -4.26 -4.40 4.24
C TRP A 130 -4.52 -5.69 3.48
N ASN A 131 -4.46 -6.86 4.14
CA ASN A 131 -4.84 -8.12 3.52
C ASN A 131 -6.33 -8.12 3.11
N LYS A 132 -7.21 -7.64 3.99
CA LYS A 132 -8.64 -7.48 3.66
C LYS A 132 -8.85 -6.48 2.53
N THR A 133 -8.12 -5.36 2.52
CA THR A 133 -8.17 -4.37 1.43
C THR A 133 -7.70 -4.98 0.11
N TYR A 134 -6.57 -5.69 0.09
CA TYR A 134 -6.06 -6.41 -1.07
C TYR A 134 -7.09 -7.38 -1.65
N GLN A 135 -7.69 -8.25 -0.82
CA GLN A 135 -8.73 -9.17 -1.26
C GLN A 135 -9.90 -8.45 -1.92
N ARG A 136 -10.36 -7.33 -1.34
CA ARG A 136 -11.44 -6.53 -1.93
C ARG A 136 -11.07 -5.95 -3.29
N LEU A 137 -9.85 -5.44 -3.46
CA LEU A 137 -9.36 -4.91 -4.74
C LEU A 137 -9.28 -6.00 -5.81
N VAL A 138 -8.77 -7.18 -5.45
CA VAL A 138 -8.66 -8.33 -6.35
C VAL A 138 -10.03 -8.84 -6.79
N TYR A 139 -10.96 -9.00 -5.85
CA TYR A 139 -12.32 -9.48 -6.16
C TYR A 139 -13.12 -8.49 -7.00
N ASP A 140 -12.94 -7.18 -6.78
CA ASP A 140 -13.56 -6.14 -7.62
C ASP A 140 -13.08 -6.24 -9.09
N MET A 141 -11.80 -6.60 -9.28
CA MET A 141 -11.24 -6.90 -10.61
C MET A 141 -11.58 -8.30 -11.13
N HIS A 142 -12.39 -9.09 -10.42
CA HIS A 142 -12.77 -10.47 -10.77
C HIS A 142 -11.58 -11.43 -10.90
N LEU A 143 -10.55 -11.21 -10.08
CA LEU A 143 -9.34 -12.03 -10.01
C LEU A 143 -9.35 -12.94 -8.77
N TRP A 144 -8.38 -13.85 -8.69
CA TRP A 144 -8.12 -14.68 -7.52
C TRP A 144 -6.95 -14.11 -6.70
N PRO A 145 -7.09 -13.97 -5.38
CA PRO A 145 -5.98 -13.52 -4.53
C PRO A 145 -4.83 -14.52 -4.58
N GLU A 146 -3.63 -14.01 -4.80
CA GLU A 146 -2.39 -14.75 -4.80
C GLU A 146 -2.00 -15.14 -3.37
N GLU A 147 -1.50 -16.36 -3.17
CA GLU A 147 -0.93 -16.79 -1.89
C GLU A 147 0.43 -16.13 -1.63
N VAL A 148 0.87 -16.06 -0.37
CA VAL A 148 2.17 -15.47 -0.01
C VAL A 148 3.36 -16.09 -0.77
N GLY A 149 3.35 -17.42 -0.99
CA GLY A 149 4.42 -18.10 -1.72
C GLY A 149 4.42 -17.76 -3.21
N GLN A 150 3.25 -17.50 -3.79
CA GLN A 150 3.12 -17.08 -5.17
C GLN A 150 3.59 -15.63 -5.36
N LEU A 151 3.31 -14.75 -4.38
CA LEU A 151 3.89 -13.39 -4.31
C LEU A 151 5.41 -13.44 -4.27
N ASP A 152 5.96 -14.25 -3.38
CA ASP A 152 7.40 -14.36 -3.21
C ASP A 152 8.09 -14.95 -4.45
N ALA A 153 7.42 -15.85 -5.18
CA ALA A 153 7.92 -16.37 -6.45
C ALA A 153 7.90 -15.30 -7.55
N ARG A 154 6.80 -14.55 -7.67
CA ARG A 154 6.60 -13.53 -8.73
C ARG A 154 7.42 -12.25 -8.51
N LEU A 155 7.55 -11.80 -7.26
CA LEU A 155 8.25 -10.58 -6.86
C LEU A 155 9.48 -10.85 -5.99
N GLY A 156 10.09 -12.04 -6.11
CA GLY A 156 11.38 -12.33 -5.49
C GLY A 156 12.55 -11.83 -6.34
N ASP A 157 13.75 -11.75 -5.77
CA ASP A 157 14.97 -11.36 -6.50
C ASP A 157 15.60 -12.55 -7.26
N ASN A 158 14.75 -13.43 -7.81
CA ASN A 158 15.15 -14.61 -8.58
C ASN A 158 14.57 -14.52 -10.01
N ARG A 159 15.46 -14.49 -11.00
CA ARG A 159 15.09 -14.42 -12.42
C ARG A 159 14.26 -15.63 -12.88
N ASP A 160 14.59 -16.83 -12.41
CA ASP A 160 13.90 -18.05 -12.84
C ASP A 160 12.45 -18.03 -12.36
N GLY A 161 12.23 -17.65 -11.10
CA GLY A 161 10.88 -17.48 -10.54
C GLY A 161 10.06 -16.41 -11.26
N TRP A 162 10.70 -15.29 -11.66
CA TRP A 162 10.05 -14.28 -12.49
C TRP A 162 9.65 -14.82 -13.87
N LEU A 163 10.51 -15.60 -14.52
CA LEU A 163 10.27 -16.16 -15.85
C LEU A 163 9.15 -17.20 -15.89
N GLU A 164 8.86 -17.90 -14.79
CA GLU A 164 7.80 -18.93 -14.73
C GLU A 164 6.41 -18.42 -15.16
N ARG A 165 6.15 -17.13 -14.95
CA ARG A 165 4.86 -16.49 -15.26
C ARG A 165 5.00 -15.24 -16.15
N ALA A 166 6.18 -14.99 -16.69
CA ALA A 166 6.40 -13.84 -17.56
C ALA A 166 5.69 -14.05 -18.91
N ASP A 167 5.08 -13.00 -19.44
CA ASP A 167 4.55 -13.00 -20.80
C ASP A 167 5.72 -12.91 -21.81
N ALA A 168 5.59 -13.57 -22.95
CA ALA A 168 6.63 -13.55 -23.99
C ALA A 168 6.99 -12.12 -24.46
N ALA A 169 6.06 -11.17 -24.35
CA ALA A 169 6.30 -9.77 -24.69
C ALA A 169 7.22 -9.03 -23.70
N THR A 170 7.44 -9.57 -22.50
CA THR A 170 8.29 -8.95 -21.46
C THR A 170 9.62 -9.69 -21.25
N THR A 171 9.83 -10.82 -21.92
CA THR A 171 11.07 -11.61 -21.87
C THR A 171 11.93 -11.32 -23.11
N ALA A 172 12.91 -10.41 -22.96
CA ALA A 172 13.94 -10.13 -23.98
C ALA A 172 15.27 -10.81 -23.66
#